data_AF-A0A2N1KIX8-F1
#
_entry.id   AF-A0A2N1KIX8-F1
#
_cell.length_a   1.000
_cell.length_b   1.000
_cell.length_c   1.000
_cell.angle_alpha   90.00
_cell.angle_beta   90.00
_cell.angle_gamma   90.00
#
_symmetry.space_group_name_H-M   'P 1'
#
loop_
_entity.id
_entity.type
_entity.pdbx_description
1 polymer ?
#
loop_
_entity_poly.entity_id
_entity_poly.type
_entity_poly.pdbx_seq_one_letter_code
_entity_poly.pdbx_strand_id
1 'polypeptide(L)'
;MASNALYVRFSDDIEVIQSSEGAIIQGTLESMNRQVQKALEQIRPAKYIAHAKHHGMLKTRLQVYDNLPQGVFKMPHTFDAISCLPTSSPRIRLEVTREHSSLYCT
;
A
#
# COMPACT_ATOMS: atom_id res chain seq x y z
N MET A 1 18.29 -14.75 28.76
CA MET A 1 18.33 -13.64 27.79
C MET A 1 16.92 -13.46 27.25
N ALA A 2 16.36 -12.25 27.39
CA ALA A 2 14.94 -11.98 27.28
C ALA A 2 14.35 -12.43 25.92
N SER A 3 13.32 -13.28 25.97
CA SER A 3 12.44 -13.58 24.85
C SER A 3 11.74 -12.30 24.42
N ASN A 4 12.15 -11.74 23.29
CA ASN A 4 11.62 -10.50 22.74
C ASN A 4 10.20 -10.76 22.18
N ALA A 5 9.21 -10.76 23.07
CA ALA A 5 7.81 -11.11 22.81
C ALA A 5 7.02 -10.00 22.05
N LEU A 6 7.69 -9.14 21.30
CA LEU A 6 7.07 -7.99 20.63
C LEU A 6 6.68 -8.24 19.16
N TYR A 7 7.20 -9.30 18.54
CA TYR A 7 6.93 -9.60 17.13
C TYR A 7 6.47 -11.04 16.95
N VAL A 8 5.30 -11.21 16.33
CA VAL A 8 4.79 -12.51 15.92
C VAL A 8 5.48 -12.87 14.60
N ARG A 9 6.12 -14.04 14.55
CA ARG A 9 6.71 -14.56 13.31
C ARG A 9 5.60 -14.99 12.37
N PHE A 10 5.77 -14.76 11.07
CA PHE A 10 4.90 -15.34 10.06
C PHE A 10 4.82 -16.86 10.25
N SER A 11 3.60 -17.37 10.22
CA SER A 11 3.23 -18.78 10.28
C SER A 11 1.93 -18.91 9.49
N ASP A 12 1.78 -20.04 8.79
CA ASP A 12 0.57 -20.32 8.00
C ASP A 12 -0.71 -20.37 8.86
N ASP A 13 -0.56 -20.50 10.19
CA ASP A 13 -1.68 -20.47 11.15
C ASP A 13 -2.18 -19.05 11.48
N ILE A 14 -1.45 -17.99 11.07
CA ILE A 14 -1.79 -16.59 11.39
C ILE A 14 -2.69 -15.98 10.32
N GLU A 15 -2.38 -16.22 9.05
CA GLU A 15 -3.16 -15.70 7.92
C GLU A 15 -4.16 -16.77 7.45
N VAL A 16 -5.22 -16.96 8.23
CA VAL A 16 -6.33 -17.84 7.87
C VAL A 16 -7.39 -17.03 7.12
N ILE A 17 -7.76 -17.52 5.92
CA ILE A 17 -8.83 -16.91 5.12
C ILE A 17 -10.11 -16.85 5.95
N GLN A 18 -10.61 -15.64 6.20
CA GLN A 18 -11.82 -15.46 6.98
C GLN A 18 -13.05 -15.84 6.14
N SER A 19 -14.11 -16.33 6.78
CA SER A 19 -15.32 -16.78 6.09
C SER A 19 -15.98 -15.70 5.22
N SER A 20 -15.83 -14.42 5.59
CA SER A 20 -16.35 -13.26 4.86
C SER A 20 -15.34 -12.67 3.87
N GLU A 21 -14.08 -13.12 3.87
CA GLU A 21 -12.99 -12.51 3.12
C GLU A 21 -13.26 -12.53 1.61
N GLY A 22 -13.74 -13.66 1.09
CA GLY A 22 -14.12 -13.77 -0.33
C GLY A 22 -15.19 -12.77 -0.75
N ALA A 23 -16.21 -12.55 0.11
CA ALA A 23 -17.27 -11.58 -0.15
C ALA A 23 -16.76 -10.14 -0.07
N ILE A 24 -15.88 -9.83 0.89
CA ILE A 24 -15.25 -8.51 1.04
C ILE A 24 -14.32 -8.21 -0.14
N ILE A 25 -13.53 -9.20 -0.57
CA ILE A 25 -12.67 -9.09 -1.75
C ILE A 25 -13.52 -8.80 -2.98
N GLN A 26 -14.58 -9.58 -3.22
CA GLN A 26 -15.47 -9.35 -4.35
C GLN A 26 -16.11 -7.96 -4.31
N GLY A 27 -16.71 -7.56 -3.19
CA GLY A 27 -17.33 -6.24 -3.06
C GLY A 27 -16.32 -5.09 -3.30
N THR A 28 -15.07 -5.28 -2.85
CA THR A 28 -13.98 -4.32 -3.08
C THR A 28 -13.60 -4.26 -4.56
N LEU A 29 -13.41 -5.41 -5.22
CA LEU A 29 -13.10 -5.49 -6.64
C LEU A 29 -14.20 -4.88 -7.51
N GLU A 30 -15.47 -5.17 -7.20
CA GLU A 30 -16.62 -4.57 -7.86
C GLU A 30 -16.63 -3.04 -7.71
N SER A 31 -16.33 -2.54 -6.51
CA SER A 31 -16.25 -1.10 -6.23
C SER A 31 -15.11 -0.43 -7.00
N MET A 32 -13.94 -1.06 -7.03
CA MET A 32 -12.80 -0.59 -7.82
C MET A 32 -13.12 -0.61 -9.31
N ASN A 33 -13.75 -1.67 -9.83
CA ASN A 33 -14.14 -1.77 -11.23
C ASN A 33 -15.10 -0.66 -11.67
N ARG A 34 -16.08 -0.28 -10.83
CA ARG A 34 -16.95 0.89 -11.11
C ARG A 34 -16.14 2.18 -11.28
N GLN A 35 -15.12 2.38 -10.45
CA GLN A 35 -14.24 3.54 -10.54
C GLN A 35 -13.36 3.49 -11.82
N VAL A 36 -12.88 2.31 -12.18
CA VAL A 36 -12.11 2.09 -13.41
C VAL A 36 -12.95 2.40 -14.65
N GLN A 37 -14.17 1.88 -14.75
CA GLN A 37 -15.06 2.18 -15.89
C GLN A 37 -15.32 3.68 -16.03
N LYS A 38 -15.63 4.36 -14.93
CA LYS A 38 -15.80 5.82 -14.91
C LYS A 38 -14.54 6.58 -15.32
N ALA A 39 -13.35 6.07 -14.96
CA ALA A 39 -12.08 6.68 -15.37
C ALA A 39 -11.78 6.46 -16.86
N LEU A 40 -12.07 5.26 -17.38
CA LEU A 40 -11.90 4.90 -18.80
C LEU A 40 -12.81 5.72 -19.72
N GLU A 41 -14.05 5.97 -19.32
CA GLU A 41 -14.99 6.84 -20.04
C GLU A 41 -14.47 8.28 -20.18
N GLN A 42 -13.67 8.75 -19.22
CA GLN A 42 -13.20 10.13 -19.14
C GLN A 42 -11.78 10.33 -19.71
N ILE A 43 -10.95 9.29 -19.77
CA ILE A 43 -9.52 9.40 -20.08
C ILE A 43 -9.07 8.18 -20.91
N ARG A 44 -8.66 8.39 -22.16
CA ARG A 44 -7.93 7.37 -22.95
C ARG A 44 -6.54 7.11 -22.36
N PRO A 45 -6.00 5.89 -22.48
CA PRO A 45 -6.19 4.80 -21.52
C PRO A 45 -5.59 5.15 -20.13
N ALA A 46 -6.40 5.08 -19.08
CA ALA A 46 -5.90 5.18 -17.71
C ALA A 46 -4.92 4.03 -17.43
N LYS A 47 -3.63 4.34 -17.21
CA LYS A 47 -2.58 3.35 -16.95
C LYS A 47 -2.64 2.73 -15.55
N TYR A 48 -3.35 3.36 -14.60
CA TYR A 48 -3.40 2.95 -13.20
C TYR A 48 -4.80 3.12 -12.62
N ILE A 49 -5.28 2.09 -11.91
CA ILE A 49 -6.62 2.02 -11.29
C ILE A 49 -6.70 2.75 -9.94
N ALA A 50 -5.55 3.10 -9.38
CA ALA A 50 -5.31 3.95 -8.22
C ALA A 50 -3.88 4.48 -8.35
N HIS A 51 -3.50 5.50 -7.58
CA HIS A 51 -2.12 5.98 -7.60
C HIS A 51 -1.61 6.50 -8.94
N ALA A 52 -2.50 6.99 -9.80
CA ALA A 52 -2.17 7.34 -11.17
C ALA A 52 -1.23 8.55 -11.31
N LYS A 53 -1.15 9.40 -10.29
CA LYS A 53 -0.23 10.53 -10.23
C LYS A 53 0.80 10.31 -9.12
N HIS A 54 2.07 10.42 -9.49
CA HIS A 54 3.20 10.50 -8.57
C HIS A 54 3.86 11.88 -8.67
N HIS A 55 4.34 12.41 -7.54
CA HIS A 55 5.15 13.63 -7.54
C HIS A 55 6.55 13.40 -8.14
N GLY A 56 7.02 12.14 -8.10
CA GLY A 56 8.31 11.70 -8.63
C GLY A 56 8.73 10.37 -8.01
N MET A 57 9.91 9.90 -8.40
CA MET A 57 10.59 8.75 -7.80
C MET A 57 11.87 9.23 -7.12
N LEU A 58 12.12 8.78 -5.89
CA LEU A 58 13.31 9.11 -5.13
C LEU A 58 14.22 7.89 -5.05
N LYS A 59 15.50 8.06 -5.38
CA LYS A 59 16.55 7.09 -5.03
C LYS A 59 16.86 7.29 -3.55
N THR A 60 16.74 6.23 -2.77
CA THR A 60 16.82 6.25 -1.31
C THR A 60 17.65 5.09 -0.81
N ARG A 61 18.00 5.13 0.47
CA ARG A 61 18.64 4.01 1.17
C ARG A 61 17.75 3.58 2.33
N LEU A 62 17.43 2.30 2.38
CA LEU A 62 16.69 1.68 3.48
C LEU A 62 17.69 1.05 4.45
N GLN A 63 17.77 1.59 5.66
CA GLN A 63 18.59 1.02 6.72
C GLN A 63 17.77 0.06 7.57
N VAL A 64 18.19 -1.19 7.64
CA VAL A 64 17.61 -2.22 8.51
C VAL A 64 18.47 -2.37 9.75
N TYR A 65 17.85 -2.16 10.91
CA TYR A 65 18.48 -2.31 12.22
C TYR A 65 18.39 -3.75 12.74
N ASP A 66 19.12 -4.04 13.80
CA ASP A 66 19.15 -5.35 14.45
C ASP A 66 17.75 -5.85 14.85
N ASN A 67 17.59 -7.17 14.85
CA ASN A 67 16.40 -7.86 15.35
C ASN A 67 15.11 -7.62 14.55
N LEU A 68 15.20 -7.45 13.23
CA LEU A 68 14.04 -7.53 12.33
C LEU A 68 14.02 -8.90 11.62
N PRO A 69 13.43 -9.95 12.23
CA PRO A 69 13.51 -11.32 11.72
C PRO A 69 12.51 -11.57 10.57
N GLN A 70 12.56 -10.78 9.49
CA GLN A 70 11.66 -10.91 8.35
C GLN A 70 12.43 -11.00 7.02
N GLY A 71 12.44 -12.19 6.41
CA GLY A 71 12.89 -12.41 5.03
C GLY A 71 14.27 -11.82 4.71
N VAL A 72 14.32 -10.99 3.67
CA VAL A 72 15.53 -10.30 3.18
C VAL A 72 16.16 -9.35 4.21
N PHE A 73 15.44 -9.02 5.28
CA PHE A 73 15.89 -8.14 6.37
C PHE A 73 16.40 -8.91 7.60
N LYS A 74 16.57 -10.23 7.48
CA LYS A 74 17.07 -11.10 8.56
C LYS A 74 18.45 -10.68 9.08
N MET A 75 19.26 -10.01 8.25
CA MET A 75 20.53 -9.43 8.65
C MET A 75 20.48 -7.90 8.52
N PRO A 76 21.01 -7.15 9.51
CA PRO A 76 21.12 -5.71 9.44
C PRO A 76 21.95 -5.29 8.22
N HIS A 77 21.36 -4.46 7.37
CA HIS A 77 22.02 -3.99 6.17
C HIS A 77 21.38 -2.71 5.63
N THR A 78 22.09 -2.03 4.75
CA THR A 78 21.56 -0.87 4.02
C THR A 78 21.31 -1.26 2.57
N PHE A 79 20.06 -1.16 2.14
CA PHE A 79 19.63 -1.50 0.78
C PHE A 79 19.38 -0.24 -0.03
N ASP A 80 19.76 -0.24 -1.31
CA ASP A 80 19.27 0.78 -2.23
C ASP A 80 17.77 0.56 -2.48
N ALA A 81 16.99 1.65 -2.44
CA ALA A 81 15.54 1.61 -2.54
C ALA A 81 15.01 2.74 -3.44
N ILE A 82 13.87 2.50 -4.08
CA ILE A 82 13.13 3.52 -4.82
C ILE A 82 11.84 3.80 -4.08
N SER A 83 11.63 5.07 -3.70
CA SER A 83 10.41 5.52 -3.03
C SER A 83 9.57 6.35 -3.99
N CYS A 84 8.27 6.07 -4.05
CA CYS A 84 7.29 6.79 -4.86
C CYS A 84 6.27 7.46 -3.95
N LEU A 85 5.91 8.71 -4.26
CA LEU A 85 4.89 9.47 -3.54
C LEU A 85 3.65 9.63 -4.43
N PRO A 86 2.71 8.66 -4.42
CA PRO A 86 1.47 8.75 -5.18
C PRO A 86 0.37 9.54 -4.46
N THR A 87 -0.53 10.13 -5.23
CA THR A 87 -1.89 10.45 -4.75
C THR A 87 -2.75 9.18 -4.70
N SER A 88 -3.85 9.11 -3.97
CA SER A 88 -4.72 7.90 -3.99
C SER A 88 -5.56 7.77 -5.27
N SER A 89 -5.74 8.87 -5.98
CA SER A 89 -6.70 8.99 -7.09
C SER A 89 -6.26 8.24 -8.35
N PRO A 90 -7.19 7.62 -9.10
CA PRO A 90 -6.94 7.13 -10.47
C PRO A 90 -6.85 8.27 -11.50
N ARG A 91 -7.16 9.51 -11.09
CA ARG A 91 -7.10 10.70 -11.95
C ARG A 91 -5.89 11.54 -11.61
N ILE A 92 -5.24 12.08 -12.63
CA ILE A 92 -4.20 13.11 -12.49
C ILE A 92 -4.89 14.39 -12.03
N ARG A 93 -4.76 14.71 -10.73
CA ARG A 93 -5.32 15.93 -10.12
C ARG A 93 -4.19 16.83 -9.62
N LEU A 94 -4.40 18.14 -9.65
CA LEU A 94 -3.53 19.07 -8.93
C LEU A 94 -3.59 18.76 -7.44
N GLU A 95 -2.42 18.74 -6.79
CA GLU A 95 -2.36 18.66 -5.34
C GLU A 95 -2.69 20.06 -4.81
N VAL A 96 -3.79 20.16 -4.08
CA VAL A 96 -4.09 21.33 -3.27
C VAL A 96 -3.97 20.84 -1.84
N THR A 97 -3.09 21.47 -1.06
CA THR A 97 -3.02 21.30 0.39
C THR A 97 -4.39 21.65 0.95
N ARG A 98 -5.21 20.62 1.22
CA ARG A 98 -6.38 20.80 2.07
C ARG A 98 -5.86 20.84 3.48
N GLU A 99 -5.78 22.02 4.08
CA GLU A 99 -5.62 22.13 5.53
C GLU A 99 -6.81 21.41 6.20
N HIS A 100 -6.46 20.42 7.01
CA HIS A 100 -7.24 19.78 8.06
C HIS A 100 -8.69 19.37 7.76
N SER A 101 -8.92 18.06 7.70
CA SER A 101 -9.90 17.40 8.58
C SER A 101 -9.65 15.90 8.58
N SER A 102 -9.40 15.37 9.78
CA SER A 102 -9.66 13.98 10.16
C SER A 102 -10.92 13.47 9.46
N LEU A 103 -10.88 12.23 8.95
CA LEU A 103 -11.89 11.22 9.28
C LEU A 103 -11.44 9.87 8.74
N TYR A 104 -11.36 8.94 9.68
CA TYR A 104 -11.25 7.51 9.48
C TYR A 104 -12.30 7.04 8.48
N CYS A 105 -11.91 6.04 7.70
CA CYS A 105 -12.80 5.28 6.84
C CYS A 105 -13.74 4.45 7.74
N THR A 106 -15.03 4.81 7.74
CA THR A 106 -16.17 3.94 8.08
C THR A 106 -17.21 4.12 6.99
#